data_AF-A0A820HAS7-F1
#
_entry.id   AF-A0A820HAS7-F1
#
_cell.length_a   1.000
_cell.length_b   1.000
_cell.length_c   1.000
_cell.angle_alpha   90.00
_cell.angle_beta   90.00
_cell.angle_gamma   90.00
#
_symmetry.space_group_name_H-M   'P 1'
#
loop_
_entity.id
_entity.type
_entity.pdbx_description
1 polymer ?
#
loop_
_entity_poly.entity_id
_entity_poly.type
_entity_poly.pdbx_seq_one_letter_code
_entity_poly.pdbx_strand_id
1 'polypeptide(L)'
;MSSSLTFNIRLLHENDYDQVLSLLLNSFFKDEPITQCLQITETLEFAKNIINGCLQDQCSFVALNTETNQTVGICLNEIKHK
;
A
#
# COMPACT_ATOMS: atom_id res chain seq x y z
N MET A 1 11.61 -28.07 -6.80
CA MET A 1 12.55 -26.97 -7.04
C MET A 1 11.80 -25.69 -6.74
N SER A 2 12.21 -24.95 -5.70
CA SER A 2 11.60 -23.65 -5.38
C SER A 2 12.01 -22.69 -6.49
N SER A 3 11.07 -22.19 -7.30
CA SER A 3 11.35 -20.98 -8.08
C SER A 3 11.72 -19.88 -7.07
N SER A 4 12.79 -19.13 -7.33
CA SER A 4 13.08 -17.96 -6.49
C SER A 4 12.03 -16.90 -6.82
N LEU A 5 11.13 -16.64 -5.88
CA LEU A 5 10.16 -15.55 -6.02
C LEU A 5 10.91 -14.28 -6.38
N THR A 6 10.57 -13.70 -7.52
CA THR A 6 11.16 -12.47 -8.02
C THR A 6 10.17 -11.35 -7.77
N PHE A 7 10.67 -10.24 -7.23
CA PHE A 7 9.87 -9.06 -6.96
C PHE A 7 10.37 -7.89 -7.79
N ASN A 8 9.44 -7.10 -8.33
CA ASN A 8 9.74 -5.84 -8.99
C ASN A 8 9.25 -4.69 -8.13
N ILE A 9 10.12 -3.72 -7.85
CA ILE A 9 9.75 -2.49 -7.15
C ILE A 9 9.61 -1.38 -8.19
N ARG A 10 8.48 -0.68 -8.19
CA ARG A 10 8.23 0.46 -9.08
C ARG A 10 7.41 1.53 -8.37
N LEU A 11 7.29 2.69 -9.02
CA LEU A 11 6.39 3.75 -8.57
C LEU A 11 4.94 3.26 -8.53
N LEU A 12 4.22 3.78 -7.55
CA LEU A 12 2.77 3.63 -7.42
C LEU A 12 2.08 4.33 -8.59
N HIS A 13 1.17 3.64 -9.25
CA HIS A 13 0.33 4.19 -10.32
C HIS A 13 -1.15 3.97 -10.02
N GLU A 14 -2.04 4.68 -10.75
CA GLU A 14 -3.49 4.58 -10.56
C GLU A 14 -4.02 3.14 -10.69
N ASN A 15 -3.41 2.33 -11.56
CA ASN A 15 -3.78 0.93 -11.76
C ASN A 15 -3.52 0.04 -10.53
N ASP A 16 -2.76 0.52 -9.55
CA ASP A 16 -2.47 -0.21 -8.31
C ASP A 16 -3.49 0.07 -7.21
N TYR A 17 -4.36 1.06 -7.40
CA TYR A 17 -5.24 1.61 -6.36
C TYR A 17 -5.99 0.53 -5.57
N ASP A 18 -6.68 -0.36 -6.27
CA ASP A 18 -7.51 -1.40 -5.64
C ASP A 18 -6.67 -2.43 -4.87
N GLN A 19 -5.49 -2.79 -5.40
CA GLN A 19 -4.60 -3.75 -4.76
C GLN A 19 -3.98 -3.16 -3.49
N VAL A 20 -3.59 -1.89 -3.55
CA VAL A 20 -3.04 -1.13 -2.41
C VAL A 20 -4.11 -0.93 -1.34
N LEU A 21 -5.32 -0.54 -1.72
CA LEU A 21 -6.46 -0.40 -0.81
C LEU A 21 -6.77 -1.72 -0.12
N SER A 22 -6.82 -2.82 -0.88
CA SER A 22 -7.02 -4.16 -0.32
C SER A 22 -5.92 -4.53 0.67
N LEU A 23 -4.64 -4.26 0.36
CA LEU A 23 -3.51 -4.55 1.25
C LEU A 23 -3.57 -3.75 2.55
N LEU A 24 -3.92 -2.46 2.48
CA LEU A 24 -4.08 -1.62 3.66
C LEU A 24 -5.17 -2.14 4.60
N LEU A 25 -6.35 -2.44 4.05
CA LEU A 25 -7.51 -2.86 4.85
C LEU A 25 -7.38 -4.29 5.37
N ASN A 26 -6.79 -5.19 4.59
CA ASN A 26 -6.72 -6.60 4.93
C ASN A 26 -5.49 -6.98 5.75
N SER A 27 -4.43 -6.16 5.72
CA SER A 27 -3.17 -6.44 6.40
C SER A 27 -2.72 -5.28 7.29
N PHE A 28 -2.36 -4.12 6.72
CA PHE A 28 -1.70 -3.05 7.47
C PHE A 28 -2.49 -2.58 8.71
N PHE A 29 -3.74 -2.14 8.55
CA PHE A 29 -4.53 -1.61 9.65
C PHE A 29 -4.89 -2.65 10.73
N LYS A 30 -4.87 -3.94 10.38
CA LYS A 30 -5.13 -4.99 11.37
C LYS A 30 -3.95 -5.21 12.30
N ASP A 31 -2.74 -4.95 11.82
CA ASP A 31 -1.49 -5.27 12.52
C ASP A 31 -0.72 -4.01 12.98
N GLU A 32 -1.12 -2.82 12.52
CA GLU A 32 -0.46 -1.56 12.88
C GLU A 32 -0.71 -1.22 14.37
N PRO A 33 0.35 -0.98 15.18
CA PRO A 33 0.24 -0.86 16.63
C PRO A 33 -0.74 0.20 17.12
N ILE A 34 -0.81 1.37 16.48
CA ILE A 34 -1.71 2.45 16.90
C ILE A 34 -3.16 2.05 16.61
N THR A 35 -3.41 1.52 15.43
CA THR A 35 -4.73 1.07 14.97
C THR A 35 -5.25 -0.05 15.87
N GLN A 36 -4.39 -1.02 16.25
CA GLN A 36 -4.73 -2.07 17.21
C GLN A 36 -4.99 -1.51 18.61
N CYS A 37 -4.10 -0.65 19.11
CA CYS A 37 -4.20 -0.11 20.47
C CYS A 37 -5.48 0.72 20.67
N LEU A 38 -5.86 1.49 19.64
CA LEU A 38 -7.05 2.33 19.65
C LEU A 38 -8.32 1.63 19.16
N GLN A 39 -8.23 0.36 18.75
CA GLN A 39 -9.36 -0.42 18.21
C GLN A 39 -10.09 0.28 17.07
N ILE A 40 -9.35 0.91 16.16
CA ILE A 40 -9.94 1.65 15.04
C ILE A 40 -10.54 0.66 14.04
N THR A 41 -11.84 0.77 13.79
CA THR A 41 -12.58 -0.12 12.89
C THR A 41 -12.92 0.53 11.54
N GLU A 42 -13.00 1.86 11.49
CA GLU A 42 -13.37 2.63 10.29
C GLU A 42 -12.13 3.18 9.59
N THR A 43 -11.48 2.34 8.76
CA THR A 43 -10.22 2.71 8.07
C THR A 43 -10.38 2.93 6.56
N LEU A 44 -11.54 2.61 5.99
CA LEU A 44 -11.78 2.67 4.54
C LEU A 44 -11.54 4.08 3.96
N GLU A 45 -12.19 5.09 4.53
CA GLU A 45 -12.10 6.45 3.98
C GLU A 45 -10.71 7.06 4.20
N PHE A 46 -10.10 6.75 5.35
CA PHE A 46 -8.72 7.13 5.63
C PHE A 46 -7.74 6.52 4.62
N ALA A 47 -7.89 5.22 4.31
CA ALA A 47 -7.07 4.53 3.32
C ALA A 47 -7.18 5.18 1.93
N LYS A 48 -8.41 5.46 1.48
CA LYS A 48 -8.66 6.11 0.19
C LYS A 48 -7.99 7.49 0.12
N ASN A 49 -8.09 8.27 1.20
CA ASN A 49 -7.50 9.61 1.26
C ASN A 49 -5.97 9.56 1.20
N ILE A 50 -5.33 8.63 1.94
CA ILE A 50 -3.88 8.43 1.87
C ILE A 50 -3.46 8.05 0.45
N ILE A 51 -4.12 7.07 -0.18
CA ILE A 51 -3.75 6.61 -1.52
C ILE A 51 -3.86 7.77 -2.53
N ASN A 52 -4.93 8.54 -2.45
CA ASN A 52 -5.14 9.70 -3.33
C ASN A 52 -4.04 10.76 -3.16
N GLY A 53 -3.63 11.07 -1.93
CA GLY A 53 -2.52 12.00 -1.67
C GLY A 53 -1.19 11.46 -2.22
N CYS A 54 -0.89 10.21 -1.92
CA CYS A 54 0.33 9.53 -2.35
C CYS A 54 0.47 9.41 -3.87
N LEU A 55 -0.64 9.25 -4.60
CA LEU A 55 -0.66 9.22 -6.07
C LEU A 55 -0.28 10.57 -6.68
N GLN A 56 -0.60 11.69 -6.03
CA GLN A 56 -0.28 13.03 -6.57
C GLN A 56 1.21 13.34 -6.48
N ASP A 57 1.86 12.92 -5.39
CA ASP A 57 3.26 13.26 -5.12
C ASP A 57 4.28 12.39 -5.86
N GLN A 58 3.84 11.29 -6.50
CA GLN A 58 4.67 10.42 -7.33
C GLN A 58 5.97 9.93 -6.66
N CYS A 59 5.93 9.76 -5.34
CA CYS A 59 7.08 9.33 -4.51
C CYS A 59 6.79 8.07 -3.68
N SER A 60 5.67 7.40 -3.98
CA SER A 60 5.28 6.13 -3.36
C SER A 60 5.67 4.94 -4.24
N PHE A 61 5.91 3.78 -3.62
CA PHE A 61 6.40 2.59 -4.29
C PHE A 61 5.54 1.37 -3.99
N VAL A 62 5.43 0.47 -4.97
CA VAL A 62 4.80 -0.84 -4.83
C VAL A 62 5.82 -1.94 -5.13
N ALA A 63 5.74 -3.03 -4.38
CA ALA A 63 6.45 -4.27 -4.64
C ALA A 63 5.48 -5.28 -5.28
N LEU A 64 5.77 -5.69 -6.50
CA LEU A 64 4.98 -6.65 -7.28
C LEU A 64 5.65 -8.01 -7.28
N ASN A 65 4.88 -9.06 -7.03
CA ASN A 65 5.28 -10.42 -7.36
C ASN A 65 5.25 -10.59 -8.89
N THR A 66 6.37 -10.91 -9.52
CA THR A 66 6.45 -10.99 -10.99
C THR A 66 5.74 -12.19 -11.59
N GLU A 67 5.45 -13.23 -10.79
CA GLU A 67 4.72 -14.42 -11.25
C GLU A 67 3.21 -14.20 -11.26
N THR A 68 2.67 -13.57 -10.20
CA THR A 68 1.22 -13.35 -10.04
C THR A 68 0.76 -11.96 -10.46
N ASN A 69 1.71 -11.04 -10.69
CA ASN A 69 1.47 -9.62 -10.91
C ASN A 69 0.65 -8.95 -9.78
N GLN A 70 0.75 -9.49 -8.56
CA GLN A 70 0.07 -8.98 -7.38
C GLN A 70 0.99 -8.06 -6.57
N THR A 71 0.42 -6.99 -6.03
CA THR A 71 1.08 -6.11 -5.06
C THR A 71 1.20 -6.83 -3.73
N VAL A 72 2.44 -7.05 -3.28
CA VAL A 72 2.76 -7.74 -2.02
C VAL A 72 3.27 -6.81 -0.93
N GLY A 73 3.62 -5.58 -1.30
CA GLY A 73 4.15 -4.59 -0.38
C GLY A 73 4.02 -3.19 -0.96
N ILE A 74 3.93 -2.20 -0.07
CA ILE A 74 3.75 -0.80 -0.42
C ILE A 74 4.60 0.08 0.50
N CYS A 75 5.07 1.19 -0.02
CA CYS A 75 5.67 2.28 0.75
C CYS A 75 5.01 3.58 0.28
N LEU A 76 4.13 4.12 1.13
CA LEU A 76 3.33 5.30 0.86
C LEU A 76 4.01 6.53 1.44
N ASN A 77 4.28 7.52 0.59
CA ASN A 77 4.99 8.76 0.91
C ASN A 77 4.21 9.96 0.36
N GLU A 78 4.29 11.08 1.08
CA GLU A 78 3.76 12.37 0.66
C GLU A 78 4.84 13.46 0.83
N ILE A 79 4.86 14.46 -0.05
CA ILE A 79 5.74 15.62 0.01
C ILE A 79 5.00 16.76 0.72
N LYS A 80 5.41 17.07 1.96
CA LYS A 80 4.85 18.21 2.70
C LYS A 80 5.74 19.45 2.51
N HIS A 81 5.18 20.49 1.89
CA HIS A 81 5.76 21.83 1.95
C HIS A 81 5.41 22.49 3.29
N LYS A 82 6.42 23.08 3.93
CA LYS A 82 6.29 23.81 5.22
C LYS A 82 5.63 25.16 5.04
#